data_AF-A0A498I3F4-F1
#
_entry.id   AF-A0A498I3F4-F1
#
_cell.length_a   1.000
_cell.length_b   1.000
_cell.length_c   1.000
_cell.angle_alpha   90.00
_cell.angle_beta   90.00
_cell.angle_gamma   90.00
#
_symmetry.space_group_name_H-M   'P 1'
#
loop_
_entity.id
_entity.type
_entity.pdbx_description
1 polymer ?
#
loop_
_entity_poly.entity_id
_entity_poly.type
_entity_poly.pdbx_seq_one_letter_code
_entity_poly.pdbx_strand_id
1 'polypeptide(L)'
;MALLALVFEQLQKSVFLLSLLVLSAFILFSFTRSSSTGDEKRKLKLPPSPPRLPLIGNLHQLGTFPHLSLHALSKKYGDLMLVHFGKVPTLIVSSAEMAKEVMKTQDIAFCSRPKATAPGILFYDAHDVAFAPYGEYWRQVRKICVLELLSLKRVSQFQYARVEEVSELVGKIRKASSLNGGGPIVLSDLLVATSNNIICRCILGQKFEGEENKWFGDVAKDLMCQLMSFSFTDYFGPRMSWLDRARGHIKHLTSIWSEFDKFFDKLIAEHKEAEKEGKPRKKDFVDILLQVQKDGNDFELKSDHLKALLQRDPEVWDRSEEFIPERFEDSPIDFKGQDFQLIPFGAGRRGARALPLGSFGRTVPSTSGSALREALDMTEVYWLTVRKKAPLILVPVPDSP
;
A
#
# COMPACT_ATOMS: atom_id res chain seq x y z
N MET A 1 -28.91 -30.86 41.35
CA MET A 1 -28.26 -30.66 40.03
C MET A 1 -29.21 -30.00 39.02
N ALA A 2 -30.37 -30.57 38.70
CA ALA A 2 -31.31 -29.99 37.73
C ALA A 2 -31.83 -28.59 38.10
N LEU A 3 -32.15 -28.35 39.38
CA LEU A 3 -32.62 -27.04 39.85
C LEU A 3 -31.56 -25.93 39.71
N LEU A 4 -30.29 -26.27 39.95
CA LEU A 4 -29.14 -25.37 39.82
C LEU A 4 -28.88 -24.99 38.35
N ALA A 5 -29.02 -25.95 37.43
CA ALA A 5 -28.89 -25.70 35.99
C ALA A 5 -29.98 -24.75 35.48
N LEU A 6 -31.22 -24.93 35.96
CA LEU A 6 -32.37 -24.11 35.56
C LEU A 6 -32.25 -22.66 36.08
N VAL A 7 -31.79 -22.49 37.33
CA VAL A 7 -31.48 -21.18 37.91
C VAL A 7 -30.35 -20.48 37.15
N PHE A 8 -29.30 -21.21 36.78
CA PHE A 8 -28.17 -20.68 36.01
C PHE A 8 -28.59 -20.21 34.60
N GLU A 9 -29.39 -21.01 33.89
CA GLU A 9 -29.90 -20.65 32.56
C GLU A 9 -30.80 -19.41 32.59
N GLN A 10 -31.62 -19.27 33.65
CA GLN A 10 -32.50 -18.12 33.83
C GLN A 10 -31.72 -16.84 34.18
N LEU A 11 -30.67 -16.95 35.00
CA LEU A 11 -29.72 -15.87 35.24
C LEU A 11 -29.02 -15.44 33.95
N GLN A 12 -28.55 -16.39 33.14
CA GLN A 12 -27.85 -16.10 31.89
C GLN A 12 -28.77 -15.39 30.87
N LYS A 13 -30.02 -15.82 30.73
CA LYS A 13 -31.03 -15.14 29.90
C LYS A 13 -31.33 -13.72 30.41
N SER A 14 -31.41 -13.55 31.73
CA SER A 14 -31.70 -12.24 32.35
C SER A 14 -30.55 -11.26 32.17
N VAL A 15 -29.30 -11.71 32.32
CA VAL A 15 -28.09 -10.91 32.07
C VAL A 15 -28.00 -10.52 30.59
N PHE A 16 -28.34 -11.42 29.68
CA PHE A 16 -28.37 -11.14 28.24
C PHE A 16 -29.47 -10.14 27.84
N LEU A 17 -30.67 -10.27 28.41
CA LEU A 17 -31.75 -9.30 28.18
C LEU A 17 -31.41 -7.92 28.77
N LEU A 18 -30.78 -7.88 29.94
CA LEU A 18 -30.34 -6.64 30.57
C LEU A 18 -29.23 -5.96 29.73
N SER A 19 -28.28 -6.71 29.19
CA SER A 19 -27.23 -6.15 28.33
C SER A 19 -27.80 -5.62 27.01
N LEU A 20 -28.80 -6.29 26.41
CA LEU A 20 -29.54 -5.78 25.26
C LEU A 20 -30.35 -4.51 25.56
N LEU A 21 -30.98 -4.43 26.73
CA LEU A 21 -31.71 -3.24 27.17
C LEU A 21 -30.79 -2.05 27.46
N VAL A 22 -29.63 -2.29 28.09
CA VAL A 22 -28.62 -1.25 28.31
C VAL A 22 -28.03 -0.79 26.98
N LEU A 23 -27.78 -1.72 26.04
CA LEU A 23 -27.30 -1.38 24.70
C LEU A 23 -28.33 -0.58 23.91
N SER A 24 -29.61 -0.97 23.94
CA SER A 24 -30.68 -0.25 23.24
C SER A 24 -30.96 1.11 23.87
N ALA A 25 -30.96 1.23 25.21
CA ALA A 25 -31.06 2.50 25.91
C ALA A 25 -29.87 3.42 25.61
N PHE A 26 -28.65 2.87 25.53
CA PHE A 26 -27.46 3.62 25.14
C PHE A 26 -27.52 4.07 23.67
N ILE A 27 -28.01 3.23 22.76
CA ILE A 27 -28.26 3.59 21.36
C ILE A 27 -29.29 4.72 21.28
N LEU A 28 -30.44 4.59 21.96
CA LEU A 28 -31.48 5.62 22.01
C LEU A 28 -30.97 6.92 22.63
N PHE A 29 -30.20 6.85 23.72
CA PHE A 29 -29.56 8.01 24.34
C PHE A 29 -28.50 8.66 23.43
N SER A 30 -27.78 7.87 22.64
CA SER A 30 -26.83 8.41 21.66
C SER A 30 -27.52 9.12 20.49
N PHE A 31 -28.74 8.72 20.13
CA PHE A 31 -29.57 9.42 19.16
C PHE A 31 -30.12 10.74 19.73
N THR A 32 -30.57 10.76 20.99
CA THR A 32 -31.05 12.00 21.63
C THR A 32 -29.94 13.00 21.93
N ARG A 33 -28.68 12.52 22.05
CA ARG A 33 -27.49 13.37 22.23
C ARG A 33 -26.78 13.74 20.93
N SER A 34 -27.34 13.37 19.77
CA SER A 34 -26.79 13.73 18.44
C SER A 34 -27.07 15.18 18.01
N SER A 35 -27.78 15.94 18.84
CA SER A 35 -28.03 17.36 18.62
C SER A 35 -27.27 18.23 19.63
N SER A 36 -26.35 19.04 19.09
CA SER A 36 -25.87 20.31 19.65
C SER A 36 -25.05 20.25 20.95
N THR A 37 -23.75 19.93 20.85
CA THR A 37 -22.79 20.61 21.73
C THR A 37 -22.60 22.03 21.22
N GLY A 38 -23.06 22.99 22.02
CA GLY A 38 -22.98 24.41 21.73
C GLY A 38 -21.54 24.85 21.45
N ASP A 39 -21.36 25.34 20.23
CA ASP A 39 -20.28 26.24 19.86
C ASP A 39 -20.88 27.10 18.74
N GLU A 40 -21.08 28.39 18.99
CA GLU A 40 -21.37 29.38 17.95
C GLU A 40 -20.15 29.56 17.03
N LYS A 41 -19.69 28.46 16.43
CA LYS A 41 -18.66 28.48 15.39
C LYS A 41 -19.38 28.64 14.08
N ARG A 42 -19.04 29.71 13.34
CA ARG A 42 -19.35 29.95 11.92
C ARG A 42 -19.89 28.67 11.26
N LYS A 43 -21.15 28.66 10.81
CA LYS A 43 -21.72 27.56 10.03
C LYS A 43 -20.85 27.33 8.79
N LEU A 44 -19.81 26.52 8.92
CA LEU A 44 -18.95 26.15 7.83
C LEU A 44 -19.84 25.41 6.83
N LYS A 45 -19.78 25.82 5.57
CA LYS A 45 -20.42 25.09 4.48
C LYS A 45 -19.62 23.82 4.24
N LEU A 46 -19.95 22.77 5.00
CA LEU A 46 -19.33 21.47 4.87
C LEU A 46 -19.84 20.78 3.59
N PRO A 47 -19.02 19.91 2.97
CA PRO A 47 -19.48 19.05 1.88
C PRO A 47 -20.67 18.18 2.30
N PRO A 48 -21.50 17.71 1.34
CA PRO A 48 -22.55 16.73 1.59
C PRO A 48 -22.01 15.51 2.36
N SER A 49 -22.80 14.96 3.28
CA SER A 49 -22.43 13.78 4.08
C SER A 49 -23.56 12.76 4.06
N PRO A 50 -23.27 11.47 3.80
CA PRO A 50 -24.24 10.42 4.03
C PRO A 50 -24.65 10.36 5.52
N PRO A 51 -25.90 9.92 5.80
CA PRO A 51 -26.36 9.69 7.17
C PRO A 51 -25.40 8.77 7.93
N ARG A 52 -25.08 9.15 9.16
CA ARG A 52 -24.10 8.46 10.00
C ARG A 52 -24.79 7.80 11.19
N LEU A 53 -24.28 6.65 11.61
CA LEU A 53 -24.69 6.02 12.86
C LEU A 53 -23.87 6.56 14.04
N PRO A 54 -24.44 6.58 15.26
CA PRO A 54 -23.68 6.92 16.46
C PRO A 54 -22.42 6.06 16.59
N LEU A 55 -21.33 6.67 17.06
CA LEU A 55 -20.01 6.07 17.34
C LEU A 55 -19.22 5.58 16.12
N ILE A 56 -19.81 4.78 15.24
CA ILE A 56 -19.14 4.14 14.10
C ILE A 56 -19.14 5.00 12.83
N GLY A 57 -19.96 6.05 12.79
CA GLY A 57 -20.07 6.93 11.64
C GLY A 57 -20.63 6.20 10.42
N ASN A 58 -19.88 6.22 9.33
CA ASN A 58 -20.20 5.65 8.03
C ASN A 58 -19.48 4.30 7.77
N LEU A 59 -18.80 3.72 8.76
CA LEU A 59 -18.11 2.41 8.60
C LEU A 59 -19.06 1.30 8.15
N HIS A 60 -20.31 1.33 8.59
CA HIS A 60 -21.36 0.38 8.21
C HIS A 60 -21.75 0.43 6.72
N GLN A 61 -21.33 1.46 5.99
CA GLN A 61 -21.61 1.63 4.56
C GLN A 61 -20.47 1.11 3.69
N LEU A 62 -19.38 0.61 4.29
CA LEU A 62 -18.27 0.02 3.57
C LEU A 62 -18.49 -1.49 3.45
N GLY A 63 -18.60 -1.99 2.23
CA GLY A 63 -18.57 -3.42 1.94
C GLY A 63 -17.15 -3.97 1.90
N THR A 64 -17.01 -5.20 1.41
CA THR A 64 -15.71 -5.88 1.18
C THR A 64 -14.76 -5.07 0.30
N PHE A 65 -15.31 -4.26 -0.61
CA PHE A 65 -14.59 -3.36 -1.50
C PHE A 65 -14.94 -1.91 -1.14
N PRO A 66 -14.20 -1.27 -0.21
CA PRO A 66 -14.48 0.10 0.23
C PRO A 66 -14.48 1.12 -0.91
N HIS A 67 -13.57 0.98 -1.89
CA HIS A 67 -13.49 1.90 -3.02
C HIS A 67 -14.76 1.88 -3.89
N LEU A 68 -15.35 0.71 -4.16
CA LEU A 68 -16.64 0.59 -4.87
C LEU A 68 -17.79 1.16 -4.05
N SER A 69 -17.79 0.90 -2.74
CA SER A 69 -18.79 1.45 -1.82
C SER A 69 -18.75 2.98 -1.79
N LEU A 70 -17.56 3.56 -1.74
CA LEU A 70 -17.34 5.01 -1.77
C LEU A 70 -17.67 5.61 -3.14
N HIS A 71 -17.40 4.91 -4.24
CA HIS A 71 -17.81 5.35 -5.57
C HIS A 71 -19.34 5.38 -5.71
N ALA A 72 -20.04 4.34 -5.25
CA ALA A 72 -21.49 4.31 -5.25
C ALA A 72 -22.08 5.46 -4.40
N LEU A 73 -21.45 5.78 -3.26
CA LEU A 73 -21.83 6.92 -2.43
C LEU A 73 -21.57 8.25 -3.14
N SER A 74 -20.44 8.44 -3.83
CA SER A 74 -20.16 9.69 -4.53
C SER A 74 -21.14 9.96 -5.67
N LYS A 75 -21.65 8.92 -6.35
CA LYS A 75 -22.75 9.07 -7.32
C LYS A 75 -24.04 9.65 -6.71
N LYS A 76 -24.25 9.49 -5.40
CA LYS A 76 -25.44 9.99 -4.69
C LYS A 76 -25.20 11.34 -4.00
N TYR A 77 -24.02 11.56 -3.43
CA TYR A 77 -23.72 12.73 -2.59
C TYR A 77 -22.84 13.77 -3.29
N GLY A 78 -22.31 13.46 -4.48
CA GLY A 78 -21.48 14.34 -5.29
C GLY A 78 -19.99 14.00 -5.23
N ASP A 79 -19.23 14.67 -6.10
CA ASP A 79 -17.79 14.43 -6.31
C ASP A 79 -16.89 14.80 -5.13
N LEU A 80 -17.43 15.57 -4.19
CA LEU A 80 -16.80 15.92 -2.93
C LEU A 80 -17.78 15.68 -1.79
N MET A 81 -17.48 14.70 -0.94
CA MET A 81 -18.34 14.35 0.20
C MET A 81 -17.53 14.17 1.48
N LEU A 82 -18.15 14.47 2.61
CA LEU A 82 -17.59 14.24 3.93
C LEU A 82 -18.17 12.94 4.48
N VAL A 83 -17.30 11.99 4.82
CA VAL A 83 -17.67 10.76 5.54
C VAL A 83 -16.96 10.70 6.88
N HIS A 84 -17.46 9.90 7.81
CA HIS A 84 -16.85 9.71 9.12
C HIS A 84 -16.51 8.23 9.32
N PHE A 85 -15.23 7.91 9.45
CA PHE A 85 -14.82 6.56 9.83
C PHE A 85 -14.60 6.51 11.33
N GLY A 86 -15.55 5.94 12.06
CA GLY A 86 -15.63 6.11 13.51
C GLY A 86 -15.81 7.58 13.86
N LYS A 87 -14.80 8.16 14.51
CA LYS A 87 -14.75 9.58 14.92
C LYS A 87 -13.93 10.45 13.97
N VAL A 88 -13.30 9.87 12.96
CA VAL A 88 -12.40 10.58 12.04
C VAL A 88 -13.20 11.13 10.86
N PRO A 89 -13.26 12.46 10.66
CA PRO A 89 -13.80 13.05 9.45
C PRO A 89 -12.84 12.84 8.27
N THR A 90 -13.37 12.30 7.17
CA THR A 90 -12.62 11.96 5.97
C THR A 90 -13.29 12.60 4.77
N LEU A 91 -12.53 13.37 4.01
CA LEU A 91 -12.99 13.96 2.76
C LEU A 91 -12.77 12.97 1.61
N ILE A 92 -13.82 12.65 0.87
CA ILE A 92 -13.77 11.77 -0.29
C ILE A 92 -13.85 12.64 -1.55
N VAL A 93 -12.90 12.43 -2.44
CA VAL A 93 -12.75 13.14 -3.72
C VAL A 93 -12.95 12.12 -4.84
N SER A 94 -13.87 12.38 -5.77
CA SER A 94 -14.28 11.40 -6.79
C SER A 94 -14.41 11.96 -8.22
N SER A 95 -13.92 13.18 -8.47
CA SER A 95 -13.78 13.73 -9.82
C SER A 95 -12.36 14.23 -10.11
N ALA A 96 -12.02 14.31 -11.39
CA ALA A 96 -10.74 14.81 -11.86
C ALA A 96 -10.55 16.29 -11.50
N GLU A 97 -11.60 17.10 -11.63
CA GLU A 97 -11.62 18.52 -11.31
C GLU A 97 -11.30 18.73 -9.82
N MET A 98 -11.93 17.95 -8.93
CA MET A 98 -11.64 18.05 -7.50
C MET A 98 -10.30 17.43 -7.10
N ALA A 99 -9.87 16.37 -7.76
CA ALA A 99 -8.52 15.84 -7.56
C ALA A 99 -7.47 16.89 -7.93
N LYS A 100 -7.66 17.62 -9.03
CA LYS A 100 -6.79 18.74 -9.44
C LYS A 100 -6.76 19.85 -8.41
N GLU A 101 -7.92 20.26 -7.92
CA GLU A 101 -7.99 21.32 -6.90
C GLU A 101 -7.25 20.90 -5.62
N VAL A 102 -7.47 19.67 -5.13
CA VAL A 102 -6.86 19.17 -3.89
C VAL A 102 -5.36 18.92 -4.03
N MET A 103 -4.93 18.28 -5.12
CA MET A 103 -3.55 17.80 -5.27
C MET A 103 -2.62 18.79 -5.97
N LYS A 104 -3.16 19.81 -6.65
CA LYS A 104 -2.37 20.83 -7.38
C LYS A 104 -2.62 22.24 -6.85
N THR A 105 -3.87 22.70 -6.83
CA THR A 105 -4.18 24.09 -6.42
C THR A 105 -3.97 24.30 -4.92
N GLN A 106 -4.50 23.41 -4.10
CA GLN A 106 -4.46 23.45 -2.63
C GLN A 106 -3.44 22.46 -2.05
N ASP A 107 -2.42 22.12 -2.83
CA ASP A 107 -1.54 20.97 -2.55
C ASP A 107 -0.88 21.04 -1.17
N ILE A 108 -0.46 22.23 -0.71
CA ILE A 108 0.16 22.43 0.61
C ILE A 108 -0.80 22.03 1.74
N ALA A 109 -2.10 22.30 1.61
CA ALA A 109 -3.09 21.98 2.64
C ALA A 109 -3.34 20.46 2.76
N PHE A 110 -3.21 19.72 1.66
CA PHE A 110 -3.57 18.29 1.58
C PHE A 110 -2.38 17.33 1.42
N CYS A 111 -1.15 17.84 1.32
CA CYS A 111 0.03 17.00 1.07
C CYS A 111 0.59 16.28 2.31
N SER A 112 0.07 16.56 3.50
CA SER A 112 0.47 15.84 4.72
C SER A 112 -0.24 14.49 4.83
N ARG A 113 0.37 13.54 5.56
CA ARG A 113 -0.19 12.21 5.80
C ARG A 113 -0.79 12.14 7.21
N PRO A 114 -1.97 11.52 7.38
CA PRO A 114 -2.52 11.31 8.71
C PRO A 114 -1.63 10.34 9.49
N LYS A 115 -1.47 10.58 10.79
CA LYS A 115 -0.77 9.65 11.67
C LYS A 115 -1.62 8.38 11.82
N ALA A 116 -1.04 7.24 11.48
CA ALA A 116 -1.69 5.94 11.56
C ALA A 116 -0.81 4.97 12.38
N THR A 117 -1.47 4.03 13.06
CA THR A 117 -0.81 3.11 14.01
C THR A 117 0.21 2.22 13.32
N ALA A 118 -0.16 1.59 12.19
CA ALA A 118 0.70 0.63 11.51
C ALA A 118 1.98 1.27 10.92
N PRO A 119 1.91 2.34 10.10
CA PRO A 119 3.11 3.05 9.65
C PRO A 119 3.99 3.58 10.79
N GLY A 120 3.38 4.04 11.89
CA GLY A 120 4.12 4.50 13.07
C GLY A 120 4.98 3.40 13.70
N ILE A 121 4.49 2.17 13.74
CA ILE A 121 5.25 1.03 14.28
C ILE A 121 6.24 0.48 13.24
N LEU A 122 5.79 0.29 11.99
CA LEU A 122 6.56 -0.42 10.97
C LEU A 122 7.69 0.43 10.37
N PHE A 123 7.55 1.76 10.34
CA PHE A 123 8.48 2.66 9.65
C PHE A 123 9.12 3.70 10.57
N TYR A 124 9.54 3.28 11.76
CA TYR A 124 10.29 4.12 12.71
C TYR A 124 9.56 5.43 13.02
N ASP A 125 8.32 5.37 13.52
CA ASP A 125 7.44 6.54 13.72
C ASP A 125 7.08 7.26 12.41
N ALA A 126 6.84 6.47 11.35
CA ALA A 126 6.51 6.96 10.00
C ALA A 126 7.55 7.95 9.45
N HIS A 127 8.84 7.69 9.65
CA HIS A 127 9.93 8.48 9.07
C HIS A 127 10.25 8.07 7.62
N ASP A 128 9.51 7.14 7.03
CA ASP A 128 9.62 6.82 5.61
C ASP A 128 9.03 7.95 4.72
N VAL A 129 9.43 7.97 3.45
CA VAL A 129 9.00 9.02 2.51
C VAL A 129 7.51 8.95 2.10
N ALA A 130 6.85 7.80 2.28
CA ALA A 130 5.46 7.57 1.91
C ALA A 130 4.49 8.06 2.99
N PHE A 131 4.77 7.79 4.27
CA PHE A 131 3.89 8.09 5.40
C PHE A 131 4.34 9.27 6.27
N ALA A 132 5.58 9.77 6.15
CA ALA A 132 6.01 10.92 6.93
C ALA A 132 5.12 12.15 6.70
N PRO A 133 4.73 12.89 7.76
CA PRO A 133 4.02 14.15 7.64
C PRO A 133 4.79 15.14 6.75
N TYR A 134 4.05 16.00 6.04
CA TYR A 134 4.72 17.01 5.24
C TYR A 134 5.39 18.05 6.14
N GLY A 135 6.67 18.31 5.90
CA GLY A 135 7.50 19.19 6.71
C GLY A 135 8.90 19.30 6.12
N GLU A 136 9.80 19.96 6.85
CA GLU A 136 11.19 20.11 6.44
C GLU A 136 11.90 18.76 6.25
N TYR A 137 11.78 17.88 7.25
CA TYR A 137 12.26 16.50 7.19
C TYR A 137 11.83 15.79 5.90
N TRP A 138 10.52 15.75 5.63
CA TRP A 138 10.00 15.06 4.45
C TRP A 138 10.55 15.67 3.16
N ARG A 139 10.69 17.00 3.06
CA ARG A 139 11.26 17.65 1.87
C ARG A 139 12.71 17.25 1.63
N GLN A 140 13.51 17.16 2.70
CA GLN A 140 14.92 16.75 2.61
C GLN A 140 15.04 15.27 2.20
N VAL A 141 14.32 14.38 2.87
CA VAL A 141 14.30 12.95 2.54
C VAL A 141 13.79 12.71 1.12
N ARG A 142 12.74 13.43 0.71
CA ARG A 142 12.21 13.39 -0.66
C ARG A 142 13.24 13.86 -1.69
N LYS A 143 13.99 14.92 -1.39
CA LYS A 143 15.08 15.42 -2.24
C LYS A 143 16.16 14.35 -2.41
N ILE A 144 16.60 13.71 -1.32
CA ILE A 144 17.58 12.60 -1.36
C ILE A 144 17.05 11.47 -2.25
N CYS A 145 15.81 10.99 -2.05
CA CYS A 145 15.25 9.95 -2.91
C CYS A 145 15.27 10.34 -4.38
N VAL A 146 14.87 11.56 -4.72
CA VAL A 146 14.75 11.99 -6.12
C VAL A 146 16.11 12.19 -6.78
N LEU A 147 17.06 12.84 -6.10
CA LEU A 147 18.35 13.19 -6.68
C LEU A 147 19.34 12.02 -6.65
N GLU A 148 19.39 11.29 -5.54
CA GLU A 148 20.43 10.29 -5.33
C GLU A 148 20.02 8.89 -5.76
N LEU A 149 18.76 8.52 -5.51
CA LEU A 149 18.25 7.16 -5.74
C LEU A 149 17.48 7.03 -7.07
N LEU A 150 16.72 8.05 -7.45
CA LEU A 150 15.76 7.99 -8.57
C LEU A 150 16.13 8.91 -9.74
N SER A 151 17.35 9.44 -9.79
CA SER A 151 17.80 10.24 -10.94
C SER A 151 17.93 9.38 -12.20
N LEU A 152 17.79 10.00 -13.38
CA LEU A 152 17.90 9.28 -14.66
C LEU A 152 19.22 8.53 -14.80
N LYS A 153 20.32 9.15 -14.35
CA LYS A 153 21.64 8.50 -14.29
C LYS A 153 21.58 7.21 -13.45
N ARG A 154 20.92 7.27 -12.29
CA ARG A 154 20.79 6.13 -11.39
C ARG A 154 19.90 5.04 -11.96
N VAL A 155 18.75 5.40 -12.54
CA VAL A 155 17.83 4.46 -13.21
C VAL A 155 18.52 3.73 -14.37
N SER A 156 19.38 4.43 -15.12
CA SER A 156 20.19 3.86 -16.20
C SER A 156 21.26 2.91 -15.65
N GLN A 157 21.90 3.26 -14.53
CA GLN A 157 22.90 2.39 -13.89
C GLN A 157 22.30 1.04 -13.48
N PHE A 158 21.03 1.00 -13.05
CA PHE A 158 20.31 -0.22 -12.68
C PHE A 158 19.67 -0.99 -13.85
N GLN A 159 19.93 -0.59 -15.10
CA GLN A 159 19.39 -1.29 -16.27
C GLN A 159 19.78 -2.78 -16.31
N TYR A 160 20.96 -3.14 -15.80
CA TYR A 160 21.40 -4.53 -15.77
C TYR A 160 20.42 -5.44 -15.01
N ALA A 161 19.86 -4.98 -13.88
CA ALA A 161 18.94 -5.77 -13.09
C ALA A 161 17.66 -6.07 -13.89
N ARG A 162 17.11 -5.08 -14.60
CA ARG A 162 15.95 -5.30 -15.47
C ARG A 162 16.25 -6.28 -16.60
N VAL A 163 17.37 -6.10 -17.30
CA VAL A 163 17.74 -6.94 -18.45
C VAL A 163 17.95 -8.39 -18.03
N GLU A 164 18.70 -8.62 -16.95
CA GLU A 164 19.01 -9.96 -16.47
C GLU A 164 17.77 -10.69 -15.93
N GLU A 165 16.93 -10.03 -15.11
CA GLU A 165 15.73 -10.66 -14.55
C GLU A 165 14.64 -10.91 -15.60
N VAL A 166 14.48 -10.02 -16.58
CA VAL A 166 13.58 -10.26 -17.72
C VAL A 166 14.10 -11.39 -18.61
N SER A 167 15.42 -11.49 -18.82
CA SER A 167 16.00 -12.62 -19.55
C SER A 167 15.75 -13.95 -18.83
N GLU A 168 15.82 -13.97 -17.49
CA GLU A 168 15.52 -15.16 -16.70
C GLU A 168 14.02 -15.54 -16.81
N LEU A 169 13.12 -14.56 -16.74
CA LEU A 169 11.69 -14.73 -16.96
C LEU A 169 11.40 -15.35 -18.34
N VAL A 170 11.94 -14.76 -19.41
CA VAL A 170 11.79 -15.28 -20.78
C VAL A 170 12.36 -16.69 -20.91
N GLY A 171 13.49 -16.98 -20.25
CA GLY A 171 14.06 -18.32 -20.19
C GLY A 171 13.11 -19.35 -19.55
N LYS A 172 12.46 -18.98 -18.43
CA LYS A 172 11.45 -19.82 -17.75
C LYS A 172 10.25 -20.08 -18.66
N ILE A 173 9.75 -19.06 -19.35
CA ILE A 173 8.64 -19.17 -20.31
C ILE A 173 9.01 -20.08 -21.49
N ARG A 174 10.20 -19.88 -22.09
CA ARG A 174 10.69 -20.69 -23.22
C ARG A 174 10.84 -22.16 -22.83
N LYS A 175 11.39 -22.43 -21.64
CA LYS A 175 11.52 -23.80 -21.12
C LYS A 175 10.15 -24.46 -20.99
N ALA A 176 9.15 -23.76 -20.43
CA ALA A 176 7.79 -24.28 -20.31
C ALA A 176 7.12 -24.53 -21.67
N SER A 177 7.41 -23.70 -22.68
CA SER A 177 6.91 -23.85 -24.05
C SER A 177 7.51 -25.05 -24.78
N SER A 178 8.77 -25.39 -24.50
CA SER A 178 9.46 -26.54 -25.12
C SER A 178 9.05 -27.92 -24.59
N LEU A 179 8.25 -27.99 -23.51
CA LEU A 179 7.73 -29.25 -22.99
C LEU A 179 6.57 -29.73 -23.90
N ASN A 180 6.52 -31.03 -24.23
CA ASN A 180 5.46 -31.60 -25.08
C ASN A 180 4.06 -31.23 -24.54
N GLY A 181 3.34 -30.34 -25.26
CA GLY A 181 2.01 -29.84 -24.88
C GLY A 181 1.97 -28.48 -24.17
N GLY A 182 3.13 -27.86 -23.87
CA GLY A 182 3.25 -26.62 -23.09
C GLY A 182 2.94 -26.85 -21.62
N GLY A 183 3.92 -26.70 -20.73
CA GLY A 183 3.66 -26.76 -19.29
C GLY A 183 2.90 -25.51 -18.82
N PRO A 184 1.82 -25.62 -18.02
CA PRO A 184 1.13 -24.45 -17.49
C PRO A 184 2.10 -23.65 -16.61
N ILE A 185 2.15 -22.34 -16.83
CA ILE A 185 2.91 -21.39 -16.02
C ILE A 185 1.96 -20.49 -15.24
N VAL A 186 2.31 -20.19 -14.00
CA VAL A 186 1.62 -19.18 -13.20
C VAL A 186 2.29 -17.83 -13.49
N LEU A 187 1.79 -17.09 -14.48
CA LEU A 187 2.41 -15.85 -14.94
C LEU A 187 2.42 -14.78 -13.85
N SER A 188 1.37 -14.69 -13.03
CA SER A 188 1.32 -13.73 -11.91
C SER A 188 2.49 -13.92 -10.95
N ASP A 189 2.82 -15.16 -10.58
CA ASP A 189 3.93 -15.44 -9.65
C ASP A 189 5.27 -15.11 -10.29
N LEU A 190 5.43 -15.43 -11.58
CA LEU A 190 6.64 -15.09 -12.34
C LEU A 190 6.87 -13.58 -12.44
N LEU A 191 5.83 -12.80 -12.75
CA LEU A 191 5.91 -11.34 -12.84
C LEU A 191 6.22 -10.71 -11.47
N VAL A 192 5.53 -11.15 -10.41
CA VAL A 192 5.80 -10.67 -9.04
C VAL A 192 7.22 -11.00 -8.61
N ALA A 193 7.70 -12.22 -8.87
CA ALA A 193 9.08 -12.61 -8.57
C ALA A 193 10.10 -11.75 -9.34
N THR A 194 9.88 -11.53 -10.64
CA THR A 194 10.75 -10.68 -11.46
C THR A 194 10.79 -9.24 -10.95
N SER A 195 9.64 -8.62 -10.67
CA SER A 195 9.58 -7.26 -10.12
C SER A 195 10.31 -7.17 -8.76
N ASN A 196 10.04 -8.11 -7.86
CA ASN A 196 10.69 -8.17 -6.54
C ASN A 196 12.21 -8.33 -6.67
N ASN A 197 12.68 -9.22 -7.55
CA ASN A 197 14.12 -9.40 -7.76
C ASN A 197 14.78 -8.12 -8.28
N ILE A 198 14.17 -7.43 -9.25
CA ILE A 198 14.70 -6.15 -9.77
C ILE A 198 14.82 -5.15 -8.62
N ILE A 199 13.76 -4.97 -7.83
CA ILE A 199 13.72 -4.02 -6.71
C ILE A 199 14.78 -4.39 -5.66
N CYS A 200 14.81 -5.66 -5.20
CA CYS A 200 15.78 -6.13 -4.22
C CYS A 200 17.22 -5.95 -4.72
N ARG A 201 17.50 -6.21 -5.99
CA ARG A 201 18.84 -6.01 -6.57
C ARG A 201 19.22 -4.53 -6.67
N CYS A 202 18.27 -3.63 -6.91
CA CYS A 202 18.52 -2.18 -6.94
C CYS A 202 18.70 -1.61 -5.53
N ILE A 203 17.88 -2.05 -4.58
CA ILE A 203 17.83 -1.49 -3.23
C ILE A 203 18.89 -2.15 -2.35
N LEU A 204 18.90 -3.48 -2.29
CA LEU A 204 19.62 -4.31 -1.32
C LEU A 204 20.86 -4.99 -1.91
N GLY A 205 21.10 -4.84 -3.22
CA GLY A 205 22.24 -5.43 -3.93
C GLY A 205 22.11 -6.93 -4.22
N GLN A 206 21.03 -7.59 -3.78
CA GLN A 206 20.83 -9.04 -3.89
C GLN A 206 19.36 -9.42 -4.12
N LYS A 207 19.11 -10.66 -4.54
CA LYS A 207 17.75 -11.25 -4.65
C LYS A 207 17.52 -12.29 -3.56
N PHE A 208 16.25 -12.48 -3.19
CA PHE A 208 15.83 -13.36 -2.10
C PHE A 208 14.94 -14.49 -2.65
N GLU A 209 15.59 -15.52 -3.20
CA GLU A 209 14.93 -16.70 -3.77
C GLU A 209 15.31 -17.98 -3.02
N GLY A 210 14.47 -19.02 -3.14
CA GLY A 210 14.68 -20.32 -2.49
C GLY A 210 14.06 -20.42 -1.10
N GLU A 211 14.04 -21.63 -0.55
CA GLU A 211 13.38 -21.91 0.74
C GLU A 211 13.98 -21.12 1.90
N GLU A 212 15.30 -20.95 1.92
CA GLU A 212 16.01 -20.19 2.97
C GLU A 212 15.64 -18.70 3.01
N ASN A 213 15.22 -18.13 1.88
CA ASN A 213 14.88 -16.71 1.75
C ASN A 213 13.37 -16.45 1.73
N LYS A 214 12.55 -17.50 1.82
CA LYS A 214 11.09 -17.41 1.78
C LYS A 214 10.51 -16.48 2.84
N TRP A 215 11.16 -16.43 4.02
CA TRP A 215 10.78 -15.54 5.11
C TRP A 215 10.66 -14.08 4.66
N PHE A 216 11.54 -13.60 3.77
CA PHE A 216 11.56 -12.20 3.35
C PHE A 216 10.28 -11.84 2.59
N GLY A 217 9.89 -12.70 1.64
CA GLY A 217 8.65 -12.53 0.87
C GLY A 217 7.40 -12.65 1.76
N ASP A 218 7.38 -13.60 2.69
CA ASP A 218 6.26 -13.81 3.60
C ASP A 218 6.08 -12.61 4.56
N VAL A 219 7.17 -12.12 5.16
CA VAL A 219 7.16 -10.97 6.07
C VAL A 219 6.85 -9.67 5.32
N ALA A 220 7.39 -9.47 4.10
CA ALA A 220 7.06 -8.31 3.25
C ALA A 220 5.57 -8.27 2.87
N LYS A 221 5.01 -9.43 2.50
CA LYS A 221 3.58 -9.55 2.22
C LYS A 221 2.73 -9.26 3.45
N ASP A 222 3.12 -9.75 4.62
CA ASP A 222 2.42 -9.48 5.87
C ASP A 222 2.49 -7.99 6.24
N LEU A 223 3.66 -7.35 6.10
CA LEU A 223 3.82 -5.90 6.24
C LEU A 223 2.81 -5.15 5.36
N MET A 224 2.73 -5.49 4.07
CA MET A 224 1.78 -4.85 3.14
C MET A 224 0.31 -5.07 3.52
N CYS A 225 -0.05 -6.26 4.01
CA CYS A 225 -1.39 -6.54 4.53
C CYS A 225 -1.71 -5.69 5.78
N GLN A 226 -0.74 -5.53 6.68
CA GLN A 226 -0.94 -4.82 7.94
C GLN A 226 -0.99 -3.29 7.78
N LEU A 227 -0.43 -2.72 6.72
CA LEU A 227 -0.50 -1.26 6.50
C LEU A 227 -1.92 -0.72 6.35
N MET A 228 -2.85 -1.54 5.84
CA MET A 228 -4.26 -1.20 5.67
C MET A 228 -5.17 -1.88 6.68
N SER A 229 -4.61 -2.59 7.66
CA SER A 229 -5.42 -3.27 8.65
C SER A 229 -6.19 -2.23 9.49
N PHE A 230 -7.39 -2.62 9.91
CA PHE A 230 -8.20 -1.77 10.79
C PHE A 230 -7.45 -1.52 12.10
N SER A 231 -7.54 -0.31 12.66
CA SER A 231 -7.00 0.04 13.98
C SER A 231 -8.06 0.80 14.79
N PHE A 232 -8.37 0.31 15.99
CA PHE A 232 -9.33 1.00 16.86
C PHE A 232 -8.80 2.37 17.29
N THR A 233 -7.49 2.46 17.50
CA THR A 233 -6.80 3.71 17.82
C THR A 233 -6.99 4.74 16.72
N ASP A 234 -6.84 4.34 15.46
CA ASP A 234 -6.89 5.26 14.31
C ASP A 234 -8.30 5.81 14.09
N TYR A 235 -9.36 5.00 14.28
CA TYR A 235 -10.74 5.43 14.01
C TYR A 235 -11.50 5.96 15.23
N PHE A 236 -11.18 5.51 16.44
CA PHE A 236 -11.94 5.85 17.65
C PHE A 236 -11.12 6.59 18.72
N GLY A 237 -9.81 6.73 18.49
CA GLY A 237 -8.88 7.47 19.32
C GLY A 237 -8.22 6.63 20.44
N PRO A 238 -7.29 7.24 21.20
CA PRO A 238 -6.41 6.53 22.14
C PRO A 238 -7.14 5.74 23.25
N ARG A 239 -8.36 6.16 23.62
CA ARG A 239 -9.18 5.48 24.63
C ARG A 239 -9.58 4.05 24.23
N MET A 240 -9.57 3.74 22.92
CA MET A 240 -9.84 2.39 22.42
C MET A 240 -8.57 1.62 22.03
N SER A 241 -7.38 2.16 22.28
CA SER A 241 -6.10 1.50 21.92
C SER A 241 -5.85 0.17 22.62
N TRP A 242 -6.52 -0.06 23.75
CA TRP A 242 -6.44 -1.35 24.45
C TRP A 242 -7.02 -2.49 23.62
N LEU A 243 -8.00 -2.24 22.74
CA LEU A 243 -8.57 -3.26 21.85
C LEU A 243 -7.56 -3.75 20.83
N ASP A 244 -6.73 -2.85 20.28
CA ASP A 244 -5.64 -3.23 19.36
C ASP A 244 -4.60 -4.12 20.05
N ARG A 245 -4.35 -3.90 21.35
CA ARG A 245 -3.46 -4.76 22.14
C ARG A 245 -4.13 -6.10 22.48
N ALA A 246 -5.38 -6.07 22.93
CA ALA A 246 -6.12 -7.25 23.35
C ALA A 246 -6.29 -8.28 22.23
N ARG A 247 -6.50 -7.82 20.98
CA ARG A 247 -6.58 -8.71 19.81
C ARG A 247 -5.21 -9.09 19.21
N GLY A 248 -4.11 -8.65 19.82
CA GLY A 248 -2.76 -8.95 19.35
C GLY A 248 -2.27 -8.14 18.15
N HIS A 249 -3.00 -7.14 17.66
CA HIS A 249 -2.60 -6.37 16.47
C HIS A 249 -1.27 -5.63 16.67
N ILE A 250 -1.10 -4.97 17.82
CA ILE A 250 0.17 -4.28 18.13
C ILE A 250 1.33 -5.27 18.20
N LYS A 251 1.13 -6.43 18.83
CA LYS A 251 2.15 -7.48 18.93
C LYS A 251 2.56 -7.98 17.54
N HIS A 252 1.60 -8.16 16.65
CA HIS A 252 1.83 -8.59 15.27
C HIS A 252 2.66 -7.57 14.48
N LEU A 253 2.27 -6.29 14.51
CA LEU A 253 3.03 -5.19 13.90
C LEU A 253 4.48 -5.11 14.44
N THR A 254 4.66 -5.22 15.76
CA THR A 254 5.99 -5.19 16.37
C THR A 254 6.83 -6.40 15.97
N SER A 255 6.22 -7.57 15.74
CA SER A 255 6.93 -8.75 15.24
C SER A 255 7.47 -8.51 13.83
N ILE A 256 6.64 -7.99 12.93
CA ILE A 256 7.05 -7.65 11.56
C ILE A 256 8.17 -6.62 11.57
N TRP A 257 8.00 -5.54 12.35
CA TRP A 257 9.04 -4.52 12.52
C TRP A 257 10.36 -5.13 13.00
N SER A 258 10.32 -6.01 14.00
CA SER A 258 11.53 -6.63 14.55
C SER A 258 12.29 -7.47 13.53
N GLU A 259 11.59 -8.22 12.66
CA GLU A 259 12.23 -9.01 11.62
C GLU A 259 12.91 -8.12 10.57
N PHE A 260 12.23 -7.08 10.10
CA PHE A 260 12.84 -6.10 9.18
C PHE A 260 13.98 -5.32 9.82
N ASP A 261 13.86 -4.93 11.08
CA ASP A 261 14.88 -4.16 11.77
C ASP A 261 16.19 -4.93 11.90
N LYS A 262 16.12 -6.20 12.37
CA LYS A 262 17.28 -7.12 12.41
C LYS A 262 17.89 -7.32 11.03
N PHE A 263 17.04 -7.50 10.01
CA PHE A 263 17.50 -7.67 8.64
C PHE A 263 18.28 -6.45 8.14
N PHE A 264 17.72 -5.24 8.31
CA PHE A 264 18.40 -4.02 7.87
C PHE A 264 19.67 -3.75 8.66
N ASP A 265 19.71 -4.05 9.97
CA ASP A 265 20.95 -3.94 10.75
C ASP A 265 22.06 -4.83 10.19
N LYS A 266 21.74 -6.10 9.92
CA LYS A 266 22.69 -7.04 9.30
C LYS A 266 23.14 -6.54 7.93
N LEU A 267 22.20 -6.16 7.07
CA LEU A 267 22.49 -5.67 5.72
C LEU A 267 23.42 -4.44 5.74
N ILE A 268 23.11 -3.45 6.60
CA ILE A 268 23.92 -2.23 6.75
C ILE A 268 25.32 -2.57 7.27
N ALA A 269 25.44 -3.50 8.21
CA ALA A 269 26.75 -3.93 8.73
C ALA A 269 27.60 -4.57 7.63
N GLU A 270 27.04 -5.52 6.87
CA GLU A 270 27.71 -6.18 5.75
C GLU A 270 28.19 -5.19 4.70
N HIS A 271 27.38 -4.16 4.40
CA HIS A 271 27.73 -3.12 3.45
C HIS A 271 28.90 -2.25 3.93
N LYS A 272 28.89 -1.86 5.21
CA LYS A 272 29.97 -1.11 5.85
C LYS A 272 31.27 -1.91 5.91
N GLU A 273 31.19 -3.22 6.13
CA GLU A 273 32.35 -4.11 6.13
C GLU A 273 32.95 -4.28 4.73
N ALA A 274 32.12 -4.56 3.73
CA ALA A 274 32.56 -4.69 2.34
C ALA A 274 33.25 -3.42 1.81
N GLU A 275 32.75 -2.25 2.20
CA GLU A 275 33.36 -0.96 1.86
C GLU A 275 34.75 -0.79 2.50
N LYS A 276 34.90 -1.15 3.78
CA LYS A 276 36.21 -1.09 4.49
C LYS A 276 37.24 -2.02 3.86
N GLU A 277 36.81 -3.17 3.38
CA GLU A 277 37.67 -4.17 2.73
C GLU A 277 38.00 -3.81 1.26
N GLY A 278 37.41 -2.74 0.72
CA GLY A 278 37.62 -2.35 -0.68
C GLY A 278 37.08 -3.37 -1.69
N LYS A 279 36.11 -4.21 -1.28
CA LYS A 279 35.55 -5.24 -2.15
C LYS A 279 34.85 -4.58 -3.35
N PRO A 280 35.19 -4.95 -4.60
CA PRO A 280 34.53 -4.39 -5.77
C PRO A 280 33.06 -4.87 -5.78
N ARG A 281 32.13 -3.93 -5.59
CA ARG A 281 30.68 -4.21 -5.64
C ARG A 281 29.95 -3.20 -6.52
N LYS A 282 28.86 -3.65 -7.16
CA LYS A 282 27.95 -2.75 -7.88
C LYS A 282 27.18 -1.93 -6.84
N LYS A 283 27.24 -0.60 -6.94
CA LYS A 283 26.56 0.28 -5.98
C LYS A 283 25.04 0.16 -6.06
N ASP A 284 24.44 -0.21 -4.93
CA ASP A 284 22.99 -0.27 -4.69
C ASP A 284 22.50 0.96 -3.88
N PHE A 285 21.22 1.01 -3.53
CA PHE A 285 20.69 2.14 -2.76
C PHE A 285 21.26 2.22 -1.34
N VAL A 286 21.60 1.09 -0.71
CA VAL A 286 22.21 1.09 0.62
C VAL A 286 23.59 1.77 0.55
N ASP A 287 24.42 1.45 -0.45
CA ASP A 287 25.69 2.18 -0.70
C ASP A 287 25.48 3.68 -0.83
N ILE A 288 24.48 4.07 -1.63
CA ILE A 288 24.24 5.47 -1.95
C ILE A 288 23.79 6.21 -0.71
N LEU A 289 22.89 5.62 0.09
CA LEU A 289 22.43 6.22 1.34
C LEU A 289 23.53 6.30 2.40
N LEU A 290 24.40 5.28 2.49
CA LEU A 290 25.58 5.32 3.36
C LEU A 290 26.56 6.41 2.92
N GLN A 291 26.77 6.60 1.61
CA GLN A 291 27.59 7.69 1.09
C GLN A 291 26.97 9.05 1.44
N VAL A 292 25.68 9.24 1.21
CA VAL A 292 24.95 10.48 1.57
C VAL A 292 25.03 10.76 3.08
N GLN A 293 24.99 9.73 3.92
CA GLN A 293 25.17 9.86 5.36
C GLN A 293 26.59 10.34 5.73
N LYS A 294 27.63 9.86 5.02
CA LYS A 294 29.03 10.24 5.26
C LYS A 294 29.40 11.63 4.74
N ASP A 295 28.88 11.98 3.56
CA ASP A 295 29.24 13.23 2.87
C ASP A 295 28.74 14.47 3.62
N GLY A 296 27.83 14.30 4.59
CA GLY A 296 27.36 15.38 5.45
C GLY A 296 26.62 16.45 4.67
N ASN A 297 25.38 16.16 4.26
CA ASN A 297 24.48 17.22 3.79
C ASN A 297 24.05 18.12 4.97
N ASP A 298 23.43 19.27 4.69
CA ASP A 298 22.78 20.16 5.68
C ASP A 298 21.72 19.46 6.57
N PHE A 299 21.44 18.19 6.29
CA PHE A 299 20.51 17.32 6.99
C PHE A 299 21.23 16.05 7.45
N GLU A 300 21.25 15.80 8.77
CA GLU A 300 21.84 14.61 9.37
C GLU A 300 20.94 13.37 9.15
N LEU A 301 21.35 12.50 8.23
CA LEU A 301 20.65 11.23 7.98
C LEU A 301 21.04 10.19 9.04
N LYS A 302 20.20 10.00 10.06
CA LYS A 302 20.37 8.98 11.09
C LYS A 302 20.09 7.56 10.57
N SER A 303 20.59 6.54 11.28
CA SER A 303 20.41 5.13 10.91
C SER A 303 18.93 4.75 10.73
N ASP A 304 18.03 5.21 11.59
CA ASP A 304 16.59 4.91 11.49
C ASP A 304 15.98 5.52 10.23
N HIS A 305 16.42 6.71 9.81
CA HIS A 305 15.99 7.34 8.56
C HIS A 305 16.45 6.52 7.34
N LEU A 306 17.66 5.95 7.39
CA LEU A 306 18.17 5.10 6.34
C LEU A 306 17.32 3.82 6.23
N LYS A 307 17.04 3.15 7.35
CA LYS A 307 16.18 1.95 7.37
C LYS A 307 14.76 2.25 6.86
N ALA A 308 14.17 3.38 7.26
CA ALA A 308 12.86 3.81 6.78
C ALA A 308 12.84 4.10 5.26
N LEU A 309 13.95 4.59 4.69
CA LEU A 309 14.08 4.86 3.26
C LEU A 309 14.23 3.61 2.38
N LEU A 310 14.79 2.53 2.93
CA LEU A 310 14.93 1.25 2.24
C LEU A 310 13.60 0.50 2.10
N GLN A 311 12.64 0.77 2.99
CA GLN A 311 11.30 0.19 2.96
C GLN A 311 10.42 0.94 1.95
N ARG A 312 10.44 0.53 0.67
CA ARG A 312 9.45 0.99 -0.33
C ARG A 312 8.99 -0.16 -1.22
N ASP A 313 7.66 -0.31 -1.28
CA ASP A 313 6.95 -1.19 -2.20
C ASP A 313 6.33 -0.35 -3.35
N PRO A 314 6.55 -0.70 -4.63
CA PRO A 314 5.98 -0.03 -5.78
C PRO A 314 5.15 -0.98 -6.67
N GLU A 315 3.84 -0.74 -6.85
CA GLU A 315 3.16 -0.83 -8.17
C GLU A 315 1.67 -0.46 -8.13
N VAL A 316 1.20 0.13 -9.22
CA VAL A 316 -0.18 0.57 -9.52
C VAL A 316 -0.40 0.39 -11.02
N TRP A 317 -1.62 0.23 -11.54
CA TRP A 317 -2.15 0.82 -12.80
C TRP A 317 -3.69 0.66 -12.88
N ASP A 318 -4.36 1.35 -13.82
CA ASP A 318 -5.80 1.73 -13.85
C ASP A 318 -6.60 1.16 -15.05
N ARG A 319 -7.96 1.15 -14.94
CA ARG A 319 -9.02 0.34 -15.61
C ARG A 319 -9.22 -1.07 -15.05
N SER A 320 -9.35 -1.17 -13.73
CA SER A 320 -9.33 -2.43 -12.99
C SER A 320 -10.33 -3.49 -13.47
N GLU A 321 -11.47 -3.09 -14.03
CA GLU A 321 -12.54 -4.05 -14.35
C GLU A 321 -12.58 -4.49 -15.84
N GLU A 322 -11.87 -3.83 -16.78
CA GLU A 322 -11.92 -4.18 -18.22
C GLU A 322 -10.63 -3.84 -19.00
N PHE A 323 -10.11 -4.82 -19.75
CA PHE A 323 -8.90 -4.72 -20.60
C PHE A 323 -9.22 -4.21 -22.02
N ILE A 324 -8.87 -2.95 -22.34
CA ILE A 324 -8.95 -2.39 -23.72
C ILE A 324 -7.74 -1.44 -23.94
N PRO A 325 -6.62 -1.92 -24.50
CA PRO A 325 -5.37 -1.18 -24.69
C PRO A 325 -5.44 -0.04 -25.74
N GLU A 326 -6.37 -0.11 -26.69
CA GLU A 326 -6.53 0.83 -27.82
C GLU A 326 -6.83 2.28 -27.36
N ARG A 327 -7.21 2.49 -26.09
CA ARG A 327 -7.54 3.83 -25.58
C ARG A 327 -6.34 4.78 -25.39
N PHE A 328 -5.12 4.26 -25.47
CA PHE A 328 -3.89 5.03 -25.26
C PHE A 328 -3.06 5.19 -26.53
N GLU A 329 -3.48 4.59 -27.65
CA GLU A 329 -2.69 4.51 -28.87
C GLU A 329 -2.57 5.88 -29.57
N ASP A 330 -3.58 6.76 -29.42
CA ASP A 330 -3.62 8.12 -29.99
C ASP A 330 -3.99 9.22 -28.96
N SER A 331 -3.95 8.93 -27.65
CA SER A 331 -4.41 9.87 -26.61
C SER A 331 -3.26 10.75 -26.09
N PRO A 332 -3.45 12.07 -25.90
CA PRO A 332 -2.45 12.94 -25.28
C PRO A 332 -2.31 12.73 -23.75
N ILE A 333 -3.15 11.87 -23.15
CA ILE A 333 -3.23 11.64 -21.70
C ILE A 333 -2.03 10.83 -21.21
N ASP A 334 -1.27 11.39 -20.26
CA ASP A 334 -0.12 10.76 -19.62
C ASP A 334 -0.36 10.52 -18.12
N PHE A 335 0.24 9.46 -17.59
CA PHE A 335 0.14 9.04 -16.21
C PHE A 335 1.08 9.75 -15.23
N LYS A 336 1.90 10.69 -15.71
CA LYS A 336 2.88 11.44 -14.90
C LYS A 336 2.25 12.44 -13.92
N GLY A 337 0.94 12.38 -13.69
CA GLY A 337 0.21 13.20 -12.72
C GLY A 337 -0.04 14.64 -13.18
N GLN A 338 -0.05 14.89 -14.50
CA GLN A 338 -0.50 16.17 -15.08
C GLN A 338 -1.94 16.10 -15.59
N ASP A 339 -2.39 14.91 -16.02
CA ASP A 339 -3.76 14.65 -16.46
C ASP A 339 -4.58 14.01 -15.34
N PHE A 340 -5.46 14.79 -14.73
CA PHE A 340 -6.25 14.37 -13.57
C PHE A 340 -7.35 13.36 -13.88
N GLN A 341 -7.57 13.06 -15.16
CA GLN A 341 -8.39 11.94 -15.61
C GLN A 341 -7.69 10.59 -15.40
N LEU A 342 -6.36 10.57 -15.19
CA LEU A 342 -5.56 9.37 -14.97
C LEU A 342 -4.41 9.66 -13.98
N ILE A 343 -4.65 9.38 -12.69
CA ILE A 343 -3.66 9.59 -11.61
C ILE A 343 -3.35 8.34 -10.76
N PRO A 344 -3.04 7.17 -11.37
CA PRO A 344 -2.75 5.95 -10.63
C PRO A 344 -1.57 6.12 -9.66
N PHE A 345 -0.59 6.97 -9.98
CA PHE A 345 0.56 7.24 -9.12
C PHE A 345 0.41 8.50 -8.28
N GLY A 346 -0.81 9.01 -8.18
CA GLY A 346 -1.13 10.30 -7.59
C GLY A 346 -0.55 11.47 -8.38
N ALA A 347 -0.71 12.66 -7.82
CA ALA A 347 -0.23 13.92 -8.39
C ALA A 347 0.37 14.85 -7.32
N GLY A 348 0.86 16.01 -7.75
CA GLY A 348 1.37 17.05 -6.86
C GLY A 348 2.62 16.64 -6.07
N ARG A 349 2.77 17.15 -4.84
CA ARG A 349 3.97 16.93 -4.00
C ARG A 349 4.21 15.45 -3.69
N ARG A 350 3.15 14.66 -3.58
CA ARG A 350 3.19 13.24 -3.19
C ARG A 350 3.18 12.27 -4.38
N GLY A 351 3.06 12.74 -5.63
CA GLY A 351 3.05 11.87 -6.81
C GLY A 351 4.30 10.99 -6.92
N ALA A 352 4.18 9.75 -7.39
CA ALA A 352 5.31 8.82 -7.42
C ALA A 352 6.44 9.30 -8.36
N ARG A 353 7.69 8.98 -7.99
CA ARG A 353 8.90 9.34 -8.78
C ARG A 353 9.72 8.12 -9.21
N ALA A 354 9.37 6.93 -8.73
CA ALA A 354 10.06 5.68 -9.04
C ALA A 354 9.59 5.02 -10.35
N LEU A 355 8.64 5.63 -11.07
CA LEU A 355 8.08 5.13 -12.33
C LEU A 355 9.13 4.63 -13.35
N PRO A 356 10.26 5.34 -13.57
CA PRO A 356 11.25 4.88 -14.54
C PRO A 356 11.98 3.57 -14.15
N LEU A 357 11.97 3.17 -12.87
CA LEU A 357 12.58 1.91 -12.43
C LEU A 357 11.73 0.68 -12.75
N GLY A 358 10.39 0.81 -12.75
CA GLY A 358 9.44 -0.29 -12.98
C GLY A 358 8.92 -0.40 -14.41
N SER A 359 9.40 0.42 -15.35
CA SER A 359 8.91 0.38 -16.74
C SER A 359 9.51 -0.81 -17.50
N PHE A 360 8.70 -1.84 -17.76
CA PHE A 360 9.07 -3.08 -18.48
C PHE A 360 8.96 -2.99 -20.02
N GLY A 361 8.27 -1.96 -20.54
CA GLY A 361 7.64 -1.97 -21.87
C GLY A 361 8.55 -2.03 -23.10
N ARG A 362 9.88 -2.09 -22.96
CA ARG A 362 10.81 -2.22 -24.10
C ARG A 362 11.47 -3.59 -24.25
N THR A 363 11.27 -4.51 -23.30
CA THR A 363 12.12 -5.71 -23.19
C THR A 363 11.37 -7.05 -23.16
N VAL A 364 10.03 -7.06 -23.16
CA VAL A 364 9.26 -8.30 -23.27
C VAL A 364 8.85 -8.48 -24.74
N PRO A 365 9.35 -9.49 -25.46
CA PRO A 365 8.85 -9.83 -26.79
C PRO A 365 7.36 -10.18 -26.71
N SER A 366 6.59 -9.89 -27.76
CA SER A 366 5.20 -10.34 -27.87
C SER A 366 5.15 -11.86 -27.80
N THR A 367 4.77 -12.43 -26.66
CA THR A 367 4.52 -13.86 -26.54
C THR A 367 3.05 -14.13 -26.81
N SER A 368 2.74 -14.75 -27.96
CA SER A 368 1.39 -15.24 -28.21
C SER A 368 1.13 -16.45 -27.31
N GLY A 369 0.22 -16.31 -26.34
CA GLY A 369 -0.25 -17.41 -25.50
C GLY A 369 -1.74 -17.62 -25.69
N SER A 370 -2.18 -18.86 -25.89
CA SER A 370 -3.60 -19.19 -25.75
C SER A 370 -3.93 -19.30 -24.26
N ALA A 371 -4.80 -18.45 -23.74
CA ALA A 371 -5.44 -18.71 -22.45
C ALA A 371 -6.17 -20.06 -22.54
N LEU A 372 -6.09 -20.87 -21.48
CA LEU A 372 -6.98 -22.03 -21.33
C LEU A 372 -8.41 -21.51 -21.57
N ARG A 373 -9.15 -22.16 -22.47
CA ARG A 373 -10.45 -21.76 -23.07
C ARG A 373 -11.60 -21.47 -22.08
N GLU A 374 -11.34 -21.37 -20.78
CA GLU A 374 -12.32 -21.04 -19.75
C GLU A 374 -12.30 -19.54 -19.44
N ALA A 375 -13.46 -18.97 -19.12
CA ALA A 375 -13.61 -17.55 -18.80
C ALA A 375 -12.60 -17.14 -17.72
N LEU A 376 -11.72 -16.18 -18.06
CA LEU A 376 -10.69 -15.69 -17.14
C LEU A 376 -11.37 -15.12 -15.89
N ASP A 377 -11.12 -15.70 -14.71
CA ASP A 377 -11.69 -15.21 -13.46
C ASP A 377 -11.12 -13.81 -13.14
N MET A 378 -11.97 -12.78 -13.26
CA MET A 378 -11.62 -11.37 -13.00
C MET A 378 -11.90 -10.95 -11.55
N THR A 379 -12.26 -11.87 -10.66
CA THR A 379 -12.50 -11.51 -9.25
C THR A 379 -11.24 -10.95 -8.58
N GLU A 380 -11.46 -9.97 -7.70
CA GLU A 380 -10.38 -9.20 -7.06
C GLU A 380 -10.28 -9.47 -5.56
N VAL A 381 -9.10 -9.19 -5.01
CA VAL A 381 -8.87 -9.07 -3.57
C VAL A 381 -8.38 -7.65 -3.29
N TYR A 382 -9.09 -6.95 -2.42
CA TYR A 382 -8.79 -5.58 -2.03
C TYR A 382 -7.77 -5.51 -0.87
N TRP A 383 -6.65 -4.83 -1.11
CA TRP A 383 -5.60 -4.49 -0.14
C TRP A 383 -4.93 -3.16 -0.56
N LEU A 384 -3.67 -2.92 -0.15
CA LEU A 384 -2.87 -1.75 -0.56
C LEU A 384 -2.68 -1.69 -2.08
N THR A 385 -2.64 -2.85 -2.72
CA THR A 385 -2.78 -3.03 -4.16
C THR A 385 -3.92 -4.01 -4.42
N VAL A 386 -4.76 -3.70 -5.41
CA VAL A 386 -5.83 -4.60 -5.86
C VAL A 386 -5.20 -5.65 -6.78
N ARG A 387 -5.51 -6.93 -6.55
CA ARG A 387 -4.97 -8.04 -7.34
C ARG A 387 -6.04 -9.07 -7.67
N LYS A 388 -5.84 -9.85 -8.74
CA LYS A 388 -6.69 -10.99 -9.07
C LYS A 388 -6.69 -11.99 -7.91
N LYS A 389 -7.87 -12.54 -7.62
CA LYS A 389 -8.05 -13.59 -6.62
C LYS A 389 -7.51 -14.93 -7.11
N ALA A 390 -7.82 -15.29 -8.35
CA ALA A 390 -7.24 -16.43 -9.02
C ALA A 390 -5.94 -16.01 -9.74
N PRO A 391 -4.85 -16.78 -9.59
CA PRO A 391 -3.60 -16.48 -10.28
C PRO A 391 -3.76 -16.64 -11.80
N LEU A 392 -3.05 -15.84 -12.59
CA LEU A 392 -3.07 -15.94 -14.04
C LEU A 392 -2.24 -17.14 -14.50
N ILE A 393 -2.91 -18.17 -15.01
CA ILE A 393 -2.27 -19.39 -15.54
C ILE A 393 -2.32 -19.35 -17.06
N LEU A 394 -1.17 -19.55 -17.71
CA LEU A 394 -1.04 -19.57 -19.17
C LEU A 394 -0.32 -20.83 -19.64
N VAL A 395 -0.60 -21.27 -20.85
CA VAL A 395 0.18 -22.30 -21.54
C VAL A 395 0.95 -21.62 -22.68
N PRO A 396 2.29 -21.51 -22.59
CA PRO A 396 3.06 -20.82 -23.60
C PRO A 396 3.20 -21.69 -24.86
N VAL A 397 2.89 -21.12 -26.02
CA VAL A 397 2.98 -21.79 -27.31
C VAL A 397 4.26 -21.34 -28.01
N PRO A 398 5.01 -22.23 -28.69
CA PRO A 398 6.17 -21.83 -29.47
C PRO A 398 5.76 -20.86 -30.57
N ASP A 399 6.50 -19.75 -30.74
CA ASP A 399 6.34 -18.90 -31.92
C ASP A 399 6.59 -19.75 -33.16
N SER A 400 5.55 -19.89 -33.98
CA SER A 400 5.67 -20.49 -35.31
C SER A 400 6.09 -19.38 -36.27
N PRO A 401 7.19 -19.53 -37.02
CA PRO A 401 7.69 -18.51 -37.95
C PRO A 401 6.72 -18.19 -39.08
#